data_AF-A0A1C6AT51-F1
#
_entry.id   AF-A0A1C6AT51-F1
#
_cell.length_a   1.000
_cell.length_b   1.000
_cell.length_c   1.000
_cell.angle_alpha   90.00
_cell.angle_beta   90.00
_cell.angle_gamma   90.00
#
_symmetry.space_group_name_H-M   'P 1'
#
loop_
_entity.id
_entity.type
_entity.pdbx_description
1 polymer ?
#
loop_
_entity_poly.entity_id
_entity_poly.type
_entity_poly.pdbx_seq_one_letter_code
_entity_poly.pdbx_strand_id
1 'polypeptide(L)'
;MTEGRIIYNPSESVMKMFYRKMNAESREELKSRKFDAVGLLQTTVAGVLYYADRAFKTSNVYPVEINGSCPQHITTLAFFGETTAVETAMKTLMREEKEKKNRLI
;
A
#
# COMPACT_ATOMS: atom_id res chain seq x y z
N MET A 1 11.31 -11.09 2.15
CA MET A 1 10.04 -11.81 1.96
C MET A 1 8.98 -10.74 1.82
N THR A 2 8.35 -10.60 0.66
CA THR A 2 7.42 -9.49 0.41
C THR A 2 6.10 -9.90 1.02
N GLU A 3 5.79 -9.37 2.19
CA GLU A 3 4.56 -9.65 2.89
C GLU A 3 3.52 -8.61 2.47
N GLY A 4 2.37 -9.10 2.02
CA GLY A 4 1.21 -8.24 1.86
C GLY A 4 -0.05 -8.81 2.47
N ARG A 5 -0.92 -7.90 2.86
CA ARG A 5 -2.17 -8.15 3.57
C ARG A 5 -3.24 -7.23 2.98
N ILE A 6 -4.49 -7.68 3.01
CA ILE A 6 -5.63 -6.84 2.67
C ILE A 6 -6.49 -6.73 3.93
N ILE A 7 -6.87 -5.52 4.28
CA ILE A 7 -7.83 -5.22 5.34
C ILE A 7 -9.12 -4.80 4.65
N TYR A 8 -10.15 -5.62 4.75
CA TYR A 8 -11.50 -5.28 4.29
C TYR A 8 -12.22 -4.50 5.38
N ASN A 9 -12.93 -3.46 4.97
CA ASN A 9 -13.72 -2.58 5.82
C ASN A 9 -12.99 -2.21 7.12
N PRO A 10 -11.84 -1.50 7.05
CA PRO A 10 -11.02 -1.20 8.21
C PRO A 10 -11.83 -0.45 9.27
N SER A 11 -11.77 -0.92 10.52
CA SER A 11 -12.45 -0.26 11.62
C SER A 11 -11.89 1.14 11.89
N GLU A 12 -12.68 2.00 12.53
CA GLU A 12 -12.23 3.35 12.91
C GLU A 12 -10.96 3.32 13.78
N SER A 13 -10.81 2.32 14.64
CA SER A 13 -9.62 2.16 15.47
C SER A 13 -8.37 1.89 14.64
N VAL A 14 -8.48 1.06 13.61
CA VAL A 14 -7.39 0.79 12.65
C VAL A 14 -7.10 2.03 11.81
N MET A 15 -8.13 2.77 11.36
CA MET A 15 -7.94 4.03 10.64
C MET A 15 -7.18 5.07 11.45
N LYS A 16 -7.45 5.19 12.76
CA LYS A 16 -6.66 6.04 13.66
C LYS A 16 -5.18 5.62 13.70
N MET A 17 -4.87 4.33 13.56
CA MET A 17 -3.47 3.86 13.47
C MET A 17 -2.81 4.31 12.16
N PHE A 18 -3.51 4.21 11.03
CA PHE A 18 -3.03 4.71 9.75
C PHE A 18 -2.76 6.22 9.81
N TYR A 19 -3.72 7.00 10.33
CA TYR A 19 -3.59 8.45 10.39
C TYR A 19 -2.34 8.88 11.15
N ARG A 20 -2.01 8.24 12.28
CA ARG A 20 -0.78 8.55 13.04
C ARG A 20 0.52 8.28 12.27
N LYS A 21 0.49 7.41 11.27
CA LYS A 21 1.67 6.95 10.53
C LYS A 21 1.81 7.59 9.15
N MET A 22 0.77 8.19 8.59
CA MET A 22 0.85 8.96 7.35
C MET A 22 1.21 10.42 7.61
N ASN A 23 1.76 11.07 6.59
CA ASN A 23 2.01 12.51 6.62
C ASN A 23 0.68 13.31 6.60
N ALA A 24 0.76 14.62 6.85
CA ALA A 24 -0.42 15.48 6.92
C ALA A 24 -1.15 15.61 5.57
N GLU A 25 -0.41 15.69 4.47
CA GLU A 25 -0.96 15.84 3.12
C GLU A 25 -1.80 14.63 2.71
N SER A 26 -1.23 13.42 2.82
CA SER A 26 -1.92 12.16 2.56
C SER A 26 -3.13 11.96 3.47
N ARG A 27 -3.08 12.48 4.71
CA ARG A 27 -4.23 12.44 5.62
C ARG A 27 -5.39 13.28 5.12
N GLU A 28 -5.13 14.51 4.68
CA GLU A 28 -6.18 15.39 4.15
C GLU A 28 -6.75 14.85 2.84
N GLU A 29 -5.88 14.37 1.94
CA GLU A 29 -6.29 13.77 0.68
C GLU A 29 -7.13 12.49 0.89
N LEU A 30 -6.80 11.67 1.90
CA LEU A 30 -7.57 10.46 2.18
C LEU A 30 -8.97 10.76 2.74
N LYS A 31 -9.19 11.91 3.40
CA LYS A 31 -10.52 12.29 3.93
C LYS A 31 -11.53 12.59 2.82
N SER A 32 -11.08 13.07 1.66
CA SER A 32 -11.95 13.38 0.52
C SER A 32 -12.27 12.14 -0.33
N ARG A 33 -11.60 11.02 -0.08
CA ARG A 33 -11.69 9.78 -0.87
C ARG A 33 -12.59 8.75 -0.19
N LYS A 34 -13.37 8.04 -1.00
CA LYS A 34 -14.11 6.85 -0.56
C LYS A 34 -13.22 5.62 -0.75
N PHE A 35 -13.18 4.76 0.25
CA PHE A 35 -12.52 3.47 0.22
C PHE A 35 -13.23 2.50 1.16
N ASP A 36 -13.16 1.21 0.85
CA ASP A 36 -13.72 0.13 1.68
C ASP A 36 -12.67 -0.97 1.96
N ALA A 37 -11.47 -0.88 1.37
CA ALA A 37 -10.38 -1.79 1.61
C ALA A 37 -9.02 -1.06 1.65
N VAL A 38 -8.06 -1.70 2.31
CA VAL A 38 -6.67 -1.24 2.40
C VAL A 38 -5.73 -2.40 2.12
N GLY A 39 -4.95 -2.31 1.05
CA GLY A 39 -3.85 -3.22 0.76
C GLY A 39 -2.59 -2.75 1.48
N LEU A 40 -1.80 -3.66 2.04
CA LEU A 40 -0.53 -3.38 2.68
C LEU A 40 0.57 -4.17 1.98
N LEU A 41 1.67 -3.50 1.66
CA LEU A 41 2.85 -4.09 1.03
C LEU A 41 4.12 -3.59 1.73
N GLN A 42 4.88 -4.52 2.31
CA GLN A 42 6.17 -4.20 2.88
C GLN A 42 7.28 -4.32 1.82
N THR A 43 8.04 -3.24 1.60
CA THR A 43 9.05 -3.18 0.53
C THR A 43 10.18 -2.20 0.85
N THR A 44 11.18 -2.08 -0.02
CA THR A 44 12.28 -1.11 0.14
C THR A 44 11.82 0.30 -0.19
N VAL A 45 12.61 1.33 0.18
CA VAL A 45 12.31 2.73 -0.20
C VAL A 45 12.11 2.89 -1.72
N ALA A 46 12.98 2.30 -2.54
CA ALA A 46 12.82 2.32 -3.99
C ALA A 46 11.57 1.54 -4.45
N GLY A 47 11.27 0.43 -3.76
CA GLY A 47 10.05 -0.34 -4.00
C GLY A 47 8.79 0.45 -3.72
N VAL A 48 8.77 1.32 -2.70
CA VAL A 48 7.60 2.16 -2.40
C VAL A 48 7.28 3.08 -3.55
N LEU A 49 8.26 3.81 -4.06
CA LEU A 49 8.06 4.73 -5.18
C LEU A 49 7.60 3.98 -6.44
N TYR A 50 8.24 2.84 -6.74
CA TYR A 50 7.88 2.02 -7.89
C TYR A 50 6.45 1.45 -7.78
N TYR A 51 6.10 0.84 -6.66
CA TYR A 51 4.81 0.20 -6.46
C TYR A 51 3.68 1.21 -6.25
N ALA A 52 3.95 2.38 -5.68
CA ALA A 52 2.98 3.47 -5.57
C ALA A 52 2.55 3.96 -6.96
N ASP A 53 3.52 4.31 -7.83
CA ASP A 53 3.25 4.77 -9.20
C ASP A 53 2.50 3.71 -10.02
N ARG A 54 2.93 2.45 -9.90
CA ARG A 54 2.30 1.33 -10.62
C ARG A 54 0.89 1.08 -10.14
N ALA A 55 0.64 1.01 -8.84
CA ALA A 55 -0.69 0.79 -8.29
C ALA A 55 -1.66 1.91 -8.72
N PHE A 56 -1.21 3.17 -8.61
CA PHE A 56 -2.00 4.33 -9.00
C PHE A 56 -2.39 4.33 -10.49
N LYS A 57 -1.48 3.86 -11.37
CA LYS A 57 -1.73 3.80 -12.83
C LYS A 57 -2.56 2.59 -13.26
N THR A 58 -2.51 1.49 -12.51
CA THR A 58 -3.10 0.20 -12.92
C THR A 58 -4.40 -0.12 -12.20
N SER A 59 -4.70 0.57 -11.11
CA SER A 59 -5.88 0.32 -10.28
C SER A 59 -6.35 1.63 -9.67
N ASN A 60 -7.66 1.78 -9.45
CA ASN A 60 -8.23 2.96 -8.82
C ASN A 60 -7.97 2.94 -7.29
N VAL A 61 -6.70 3.00 -6.89
CA VAL A 61 -6.24 2.98 -5.51
C VAL A 61 -5.36 4.19 -5.23
N TYR A 62 -5.44 4.70 -4.00
CA TYR A 62 -4.61 5.79 -3.51
C TYR A 62 -3.47 5.22 -2.65
N PRO A 63 -2.22 5.24 -3.16
CA PRO A 63 -1.06 4.78 -2.40
C PRO A 63 -0.65 5.80 -1.34
N VAL A 64 -0.36 5.33 -0.13
CA VAL A 64 0.10 6.14 1.00
C VAL A 64 1.26 5.44 1.68
N GLU A 65 2.38 6.14 1.82
CA GLU A 65 3.51 5.65 2.60
C GLU A 65 3.17 5.68 4.10
N ILE A 66 3.42 4.55 4.77
CA ILE A 66 3.21 4.40 6.20
C ILE A 66 4.56 4.50 6.91
N ASN A 67 4.77 5.62 7.59
CA ASN A 67 6.01 5.85 8.32
C ASN A 67 6.14 4.86 9.49
N GLY A 68 7.19 4.05 9.42
CA GLY A 68 7.62 3.15 10.48
C GLY A 68 8.72 3.76 11.33
N SER A 69 8.91 3.22 12.53
CA SER A 69 10.07 3.53 13.38
C SER A 69 11.29 2.66 13.06
N CYS A 70 11.21 1.82 12.02
CA CYS A 70 12.27 0.88 11.69
C CYS A 70 13.42 1.61 10.95
N PRO A 71 14.66 1.63 11.47
CA PRO A 71 15.73 2.44 10.91
C PRO A 71 16.40 1.87 9.65
N GLN A 72 16.04 0.68 9.18
CA GLN A 72 16.74 0.04 8.05
C GLN A 72 15.84 -0.30 6.87
N HIS A 73 15.78 0.63 5.90
CA HIS A 73 15.53 0.45 4.45
C HIS A 73 14.20 -0.19 4.01
N ILE A 74 13.37 -0.68 4.92
CA ILE A 74 12.08 -1.32 4.65
C ILE A 74 10.95 -0.44 5.20
N THR A 75 10.02 -0.09 4.32
CA THR A 75 8.86 0.76 4.60
C THR A 75 7.58 0.05 4.14
N THR A 76 6.44 0.44 4.70
CA THR A 76 5.15 -0.15 4.38
C THR A 76 4.37 0.81 3.50
N LEU A 77 3.90 0.31 2.36
CA LEU A 77 3.02 1.04 1.46
C LEU A 77 1.59 0.54 1.65
N ALA A 78 0.66 1.47 1.88
CA ALA A 78 -0.76 1.20 1.96
C ALA A 78 -1.48 1.65 0.68
N PHE A 79 -2.44 0.86 0.19
CA PHE A 79 -3.26 1.16 -0.98
C PHE A 79 -4.72 1.26 -0.55
N PHE A 80 -5.27 2.47 -0.54
CA PHE A 80 -6.67 2.73 -0.16
C PHE A 80 -7.56 2.75 -1.40
N GLY A 81 -8.66 2.01 -1.41
CA GLY A 81 -9.61 2.05 -2.52
C GLY A 81 -10.81 1.14 -2.30
N GLU A 82 -11.55 0.92 -3.37
CA GLU A 82 -12.58 -0.12 -3.43
C GLU A 82 -11.96 -1.51 -3.37
N THR A 83 -12.70 -2.47 -2.85
CA THR A 83 -12.21 -3.82 -2.54
C THR A 83 -11.65 -4.51 -3.77
N THR A 84 -12.38 -4.42 -4.89
CA THR A 84 -11.98 -4.99 -6.17
C THR A 84 -10.72 -4.31 -6.74
N ALA A 85 -10.58 -2.99 -6.58
CA ALA A 85 -9.42 -2.24 -7.01
C ALA A 85 -8.18 -2.60 -6.18
N VAL A 86 -8.33 -2.73 -4.86
CA VAL A 86 -7.26 -3.13 -3.95
C VAL A 86 -6.80 -4.57 -4.21
N GLU A 87 -7.73 -5.52 -4.38
CA GLU A 87 -7.40 -6.90 -4.73
C GLU A 87 -6.65 -6.99 -6.07
N THR A 88 -7.11 -6.25 -7.07
CA THR A 88 -6.48 -6.20 -8.41
C THR A 88 -5.05 -5.65 -8.33
N ALA A 89 -4.87 -4.54 -7.61
CA ALA A 89 -3.55 -3.96 -7.38
C ALA A 89 -2.63 -4.97 -6.70
N MET A 90 -3.06 -5.51 -5.55
CA MET A 90 -2.26 -6.44 -4.75
C MET A 90 -1.89 -7.70 -5.53
N LYS A 91 -2.82 -8.30 -6.28
CA LYS A 91 -2.56 -9.48 -7.11
C LYS A 91 -1.52 -9.20 -8.20
N THR A 92 -1.62 -8.03 -8.84
CA THR A 92 -0.68 -7.61 -9.89
C THR A 92 0.72 -7.41 -9.32
N LEU A 93 0.84 -6.65 -8.23
CA LEU A 93 2.12 -6.36 -7.60
C LEU A 93 2.81 -7.63 -7.06
N MET A 94 2.06 -8.53 -6.42
CA MET A 94 2.61 -9.78 -5.91
C MET A 94 3.09 -10.72 -7.02
N ARG A 95 2.37 -10.75 -8.16
CA ARG A 95 2.79 -11.52 -9.33
C ARG A 95 4.11 -10.98 -9.89
N GLU A 96 4.23 -9.67 -10.05
CA GLU A 96 5.45 -9.03 -10.56
C GLU A 96 6.66 -9.23 -9.63
N GLU A 97 6.46 -9.15 -8.32
CA GLU A 97 7.49 -9.48 -7.32
C GLU A 97 7.98 -10.93 -7.44
N LYS A 98 7.07 -11.87 -7.66
CA LYS A 98 7.41 -13.28 -7.87
C LYS A 98 8.17 -13.50 -9.19
N GLU A 99 7.75 -12.82 -10.26
CA GLU A 99 8.43 -12.86 -11.57
C GLU A 99 9.83 -12.23 -11.52
N LYS A 100 10.01 -11.11 -10.81
CA LYS A 100 11.32 -10.49 -10.58
C LYS A 100 12.28 -11.45 -9.87
N LYS A 101 11.81 -12.12 -8.81
CA LYS A 101 12.62 -13.12 -8.11
C LYS A 101 13.08 -14.22 -9.06
N ASN A 102 12.17 -14.79 -9.86
CA ASN A 102 12.51 -15.86 -10.79
C ASN A 102 13.48 -15.45 -11.91
N ARG A 103 13.62 -14.16 -12.23
CA ARG A 103 14.59 -13.65 -13.22
C ARG A 103 15.97 -13.36 -12.65
N LEU A 104 16.10 -13.34 -11.33
CA LEU A 104 17.35 -13.04 -10.60
C LEU A 104 17.98 -14.30 -9.98
N ILE A 105 17.45 -15.49 -10.27
CA ILE A 105 18.01 -16.81 -9.91
C ILE A 105 18.46 -17.52 -11.19
#